data_AF-A0A8T7J8Q8-F1
#
_entry.id   AF-A0A8T7J8Q8-F1
#
_cell.length_a   1.000
_cell.length_b   1.000
_cell.length_c   1.000
_cell.angle_alpha   90.00
_cell.angle_beta   90.00
_cell.angle_gamma   90.00
#
_symmetry.space_group_name_H-M   'P 1'
#
loop_
_entity.id
_entity.type
_entity.pdbx_description
1 polymer ?
#
loop_
_entity_poly.entity_id
_entity_poly.type
_entity_poly.pdbx_seq_one_letter_code
_entity_poly.pdbx_strand_id
1 'polypeptide(L)'
;MAAWFELEASSLLALSLIVLVAGVVRGFSGFALSAVTMVLGVAILSPLELIPICFWLEVGASIMMLKQGWAQAQRHTVTILALTSA
;
A
#
# COMPACT_ATOMS: atom_id res chain seq x y z
N MET A 1 7.82 24.84 -12.91
CA MET A 1 7.43 24.87 -11.50
C MET A 1 6.14 24.08 -11.40
N ALA A 2 6.22 22.87 -10.86
CA ALA A 2 5.20 21.85 -11.08
C ALA A 2 3.98 22.04 -10.16
N ALA A 3 2.81 22.18 -10.79
CA ALA A 3 1.50 22.07 -10.14
C ALA A 3 1.16 20.58 -10.10
N TRP A 4 1.58 19.89 -9.03
CA TRP A 4 1.55 18.43 -9.02
C TRP A 4 0.15 17.84 -8.84
N PHE A 5 -0.82 18.58 -8.27
CA PHE A 5 -2.24 18.23 -8.30
C PHE A 5 -3.10 19.46 -7.98
N GLU A 6 -3.85 19.98 -8.95
CA GLU A 6 -5.01 20.84 -8.68
C GLU A 6 -6.26 19.96 -8.57
N LEU A 7 -6.29 19.13 -7.53
CA LEU A 7 -7.45 18.28 -7.25
C LEU A 7 -8.55 19.11 -6.58
N GLU A 8 -9.76 19.04 -7.13
CA GLU A 8 -10.96 19.49 -6.44
C GLU A 8 -11.08 18.76 -5.08
N ALA A 9 -11.55 19.46 -4.04
CA ALA A 9 -11.65 18.92 -2.69
C ALA A 9 -12.46 17.61 -2.61
N SER A 10 -13.45 17.45 -3.49
CA SER A 10 -14.27 16.25 -3.67
C SER A 10 -13.42 15.04 -4.09
N SER A 11 -12.51 15.21 -5.06
CA SER A 11 -11.59 14.18 -5.56
C SER A 11 -10.56 13.77 -4.52
N LEU A 12 -10.05 14.71 -3.72
CA LEU A 12 -9.15 14.40 -2.60
C LEU A 12 -9.86 13.57 -1.52
N LEU A 13 -11.09 13.94 -1.16
CA LEU A 13 -11.89 13.17 -0.22
C LEU A 13 -12.16 11.76 -0.73
N ALA A 14 -12.55 11.62 -2.00
CA ALA A 14 -12.79 10.31 -2.61
C ALA A 14 -11.52 9.43 -2.60
N LEU A 15 -10.36 9.97 -3.01
CA LEU A 15 -9.09 9.24 -2.96
C LEU A 15 -8.71 8.82 -1.54
N SER A 16 -8.88 9.70 -0.55
CA SER A 16 -8.60 9.38 0.84
C SER A 16 -9.47 8.22 1.35
N LEU A 17 -10.74 8.19 0.96
CA LEU A 17 -11.69 7.16 1.36
C LEU A 17 -11.40 5.83 0.66
N ILE A 18 -11.01 5.87 -0.63
CA ILE A 18 -10.52 4.69 -1.37
C ILE A 18 -9.31 4.08 -0.67
N VAL A 19 -8.30 4.90 -0.32
CA VAL A 19 -7.08 4.43 0.35
C VAL A 19 -7.40 3.87 1.75
N LEU A 20 -8.33 4.48 2.47
CA LEU A 20 -8.78 4.00 3.78
C LEU A 20 -9.45 2.63 3.67
N VAL A 21 -10.37 2.45 2.73
CA VAL A 21 -11.02 1.16 2.45
C VAL A 21 -9.98 0.12 2.00
N ALA A 22 -9.05 0.48 1.12
CA ALA A 22 -7.96 -0.38 0.67
C ALA A 22 -7.07 -0.83 1.84
N GLY A 23 -6.81 0.05 2.81
CA GLY A 23 -6.09 -0.25 4.05
C GLY A 23 -6.80 -1.29 4.91
N VAL A 24 -8.12 -1.21 5.05
CA VAL A 24 -8.92 -2.21 5.79
C VAL A 24 -8.83 -3.58 5.12
N VAL A 25 -8.92 -3.64 3.79
CA VAL A 25 -8.86 -4.91 3.04
C VAL A 25 -7.44 -5.52 3.03
N ARG A 26 -6.39 -4.71 3.24
CA ARG A 26 -4.99 -5.17 3.20
C ARG A 26 -4.68 -6.32 4.16
N GLY A 27 -5.40 -6.40 5.28
CA GLY A 27 -5.23 -7.40 6.34
C GLY A 27 -5.24 -8.87 5.89
N PHE A 28 -5.60 -9.17 4.63
CA PHE A 28 -5.62 -10.52 4.07
C PHE A 28 -4.40 -10.93 3.22
N SER A 29 -3.66 -10.00 2.57
CA SER A 29 -2.52 -10.42 1.70
C SER A 29 -1.52 -9.34 1.25
N GLY A 30 -1.63 -8.08 1.71
CA GLY A 30 -0.77 -7.00 1.20
C GLY A 30 -1.13 -6.52 -0.21
N PHE A 31 -1.34 -7.45 -1.15
CA PHE A 31 -1.73 -7.21 -2.55
C PHE A 31 -3.05 -6.45 -2.70
N ALA A 32 -4.01 -6.70 -1.80
CA ALA A 32 -5.33 -6.11 -1.86
C ALA A 32 -5.31 -4.57 -1.78
N LEU A 33 -4.36 -3.97 -1.05
CA LEU A 33 -4.28 -2.51 -0.94
C LEU A 33 -3.97 -1.85 -2.29
N SER A 34 -2.96 -2.34 -3.00
CA SER A 34 -2.54 -1.73 -4.27
C SER A 34 -3.54 -2.05 -5.38
N ALA A 35 -4.13 -3.25 -5.38
CA ALA A 35 -5.18 -3.62 -6.32
C ALA A 35 -6.45 -2.75 -6.17
N VAL A 36 -6.95 -2.59 -4.94
CA VAL A 36 -8.14 -1.77 -4.66
C VAL A 36 -7.88 -0.29 -4.97
N THR A 37 -6.72 0.23 -4.57
CA THR A 37 -6.34 1.63 -4.86
C THR A 37 -6.23 1.88 -6.36
N MET A 38 -5.64 0.96 -7.12
CA MET A 38 -5.51 1.09 -8.57
C MET A 38 -6.86 1.01 -9.28
N VAL A 39 -7.71 0.03 -8.95
CA VAL A 39 -9.01 -0.17 -9.59
C VAL A 39 -9.96 1.00 -9.33
N LEU A 40 -9.99 1.53 -8.12
CA LEU A 40 -10.90 2.62 -7.77
C LEU A 40 -10.33 4.00 -8.12
N GLY A 41 -9.01 4.20 -7.95
CA GLY A 41 -8.38 5.50 -8.16
C GLY A 41 -8.14 5.85 -9.63
N VAL A 42 -8.12 4.88 -10.56
CA VAL A 42 -8.02 5.15 -12.01
C VAL A 42 -9.21 5.96 -12.55
N ALA A 43 -10.33 5.96 -11.85
CA ALA A 43 -11.48 6.80 -12.18
C ALA A 43 -11.23 8.30 -11.93
N ILE A 44 -10.18 8.65 -11.16
CA ILE A 44 -9.87 10.03 -10.73
C ILE A 44 -8.54 10.49 -11.31
N LEU A 45 -7.53 9.63 -11.29
CA LEU A 45 -6.17 9.94 -11.71
C LEU A 45 -5.68 8.95 -12.78
N SER A 46 -4.72 9.37 -13.59
CA SER A 46 -4.14 8.49 -14.61
C SER A 46 -3.34 7.36 -13.94
N PRO A 47 -3.31 6.14 -14.49
CA PRO A 47 -2.56 5.03 -13.89
C PRO A 47 -1.09 5.37 -13.60
N LEU A 48 -0.47 6.16 -14.47
CA LEU A 48 0.91 6.65 -14.34
C LEU A 48 1.15 7.45 -13.05
N GLU A 49 0.14 8.21 -12.61
CA GLU A 49 0.18 9.02 -11.39
C GLU A 49 -0.15 8.18 -10.15
N LEU A 50 -0.92 7.09 -10.31
CA LEU A 50 -1.23 6.15 -9.22
C LEU A 50 -0.05 5.26 -8.84
N ILE A 51 0.83 4.90 -9.79
CA ILE A 51 2.00 4.03 -9.52
C ILE A 51 2.83 4.54 -8.31
N PRO A 52 3.29 5.82 -8.27
CA PRO A 52 4.06 6.31 -7.14
C PRO A 52 3.24 6.37 -5.83
N ILE A 53 1.93 6.61 -5.91
CA ILE A 53 1.04 6.58 -4.74
C ILE A 53 0.98 5.16 -4.17
N CYS A 54 0.72 4.17 -5.02
CA CYS A 54 0.66 2.76 -4.62
C CYS A 54 2.00 2.30 -4.04
N PHE A 55 3.13 2.72 -4.63
CA PHE A 55 4.45 2.42 -4.10
C PHE A 55 4.63 2.92 -2.66
N TRP A 56 4.27 4.18 -2.38
CA TRP A 56 4.37 4.71 -1.02
C TRP A 56 3.44 4.02 -0.03
N LEU A 57 2.22 3.67 -0.45
CA LEU A 57 1.31 2.89 0.39
C LEU A 57 1.85 1.49 0.68
N GLU A 58 2.48 0.83 -0.31
CA GLU A 58 3.12 -0.47 -0.17
C GLU A 58 4.28 -0.42 0.83
N VAL A 59 5.13 0.63 0.75
CA VAL A 59 6.24 0.85 1.68
C VAL A 59 5.73 1.07 3.10
N GLY A 60 4.78 1.99 3.29
CA GLY A 60 4.21 2.29 4.60
C GLY A 60 3.59 1.05 5.25
N ALA A 61 2.85 0.27 4.46
CA ALA A 61 2.22 -0.94 4.95
C ALA A 61 3.23 -2.09 5.21
N SER A 62 4.28 -2.21 4.39
CA SER A 62 5.36 -3.18 4.62
C SER A 62 6.10 -2.90 5.92
N ILE A 63 6.31 -1.62 6.27
CA ILE A 63 6.89 -1.23 7.57
C ILE A 63 5.99 -1.66 8.72
N MET A 64 4.66 -1.48 8.61
CA MET A 64 3.72 -1.93 9.64
C MET A 64 3.70 -3.44 9.79
N MET A 65 3.68 -4.18 8.67
CA MET A 65 3.77 -5.65 8.67
C MET A 65 5.09 -6.14 9.26
N LEU A 66 6.21 -5.50 8.94
CA LEU A 66 7.51 -5.87 9.48
C LEU A 66 7.53 -5.72 11.00
N LYS A 67 7.00 -4.63 11.55
CA LYS A 67 6.89 -4.45 13.02
C LYS A 67 6.09 -5.57 13.70
N GLN A 68 4.95 -5.96 13.13
CA GLN A 68 4.12 -7.04 13.68
C GLN A 68 4.76 -8.42 13.50
N GLY A 69 5.27 -8.70 12.29
CA GLY A 69 5.93 -9.96 11.96
C GLY A 69 7.17 -10.20 12.81
N TRP A 70 7.97 -9.18 13.10
CA TRP A 70 9.18 -9.32 13.91
C TRP A 70 8.88 -9.67 15.38
N ALA A 71 7.74 -9.21 15.91
CA ALA A 71 7.31 -9.50 17.27
C ALA A 71 6.80 -10.95 17.43
N GLN A 72 6.16 -11.50 16.40
CA GLN A 72 5.55 -12.85 16.45
C GLN A 72 6.34 -13.93 15.68
N ALA A 73 7.41 -13.55 15.00
CA ALA A 73 8.24 -14.48 14.24
C ALA A 73 9.00 -15.45 15.15
N GLN A 74 8.87 -16.75 14.86
CA GLN A 74 9.74 -17.77 15.42
C GLN A 74 11.14 -17.65 14.79
N ARG A 75 12.01 -16.90 15.48
CA ARG A 75 13.31 -16.44 14.97
C ARG A 75 14.15 -17.57 14.36
N HIS A 76 14.17 -18.74 14.99
CA HIS A 76 14.93 -19.90 14.51
C HIS A 76 14.48 -20.40 13.13
N THR A 77 13.17 -20.56 12.92
CA THR A 77 12.61 -20.99 11.64
C THR A 77 12.79 -19.91 10.57
N VAL A 78 12.59 -18.63 10.93
CA VAL A 78 12.75 -17.51 9.99
C VAL A 78 14.20 -17.36 9.54
N THR A 79 15.19 -17.52 10.42
CA THR A 79 16.60 -17.43 10.05
C THR A 79 17.06 -18.61 9.18
N ILE A 80 16.60 -19.83 9.48
CA ILE A 80 16.93 -21.00 8.65
C ILE A 80 16.32 -20.86 7.26
N LEU A 81 15.05 -20.44 7.18
CA LEU A 81 14.40 -20.16 5.90
C LEU A 81 15.17 -19.08 5.14
N ALA A 82 15.42 -17.92 5.76
CA ALA A 82 16.13 -16.82 5.11
C ALA A 82 17.53 -17.18 4.61
N LEU A 83 18.31 -17.98 5.36
CA LEU A 83 19.64 -18.43 4.96
C LEU A 83 19.62 -19.51 3.87
N THR A 84 18.56 -20.32 3.82
CA THR A 84 18.42 -21.42 2.85
C THR A 84 17.73 -20.96 1.56
N SER A 85 16.92 -19.90 1.61
CA SER A 85 16.18 -19.35 0.47
C SER A 85 16.87 -18.17 -0.23
N ALA A 86 18.11 -17.83 0.17
CA ALA A 86 18.98 -16.84 -0.46
C ALA A 86 20.11 -17.54 -1.23
#